data_AF-Q3UDC0-F1
#
_entry.id   AF-Q3UDC0-F1
#
_cell.length_a   1.000
_cell.length_b   1.000
_cell.length_c   1.000
_cell.angle_alpha   90.00
_cell.angle_beta   90.00
_cell.angle_gamma   90.00
#
_symmetry.space_group_name_H-M   'P 1'
#
loop_
_entity.id
_entity.type
_entity.pdbx_description
1 polymer ?
#
loop_
_entity_poly.entity_id
_entity_poly.type
_entity_poly.pdbx_seq_one_letter_code
_entity_poly.pdbx_strand_id
1 'polypeptide(L)'
;LWTLRDFSLELEVNGKPVTSDEYLEHSLTLKKGADKKTKSFNEPRLCIRKFFPKRKCFIFDRPAQRKQLSKLETLREEELCGEFVEQVAEFTSYILSYSSVKTLCGGIIVNGPRLKSLVQTYVGAISNGSLPCMESAVLTLAQIENSAAVQKAITHYEEQMNQKIQMPTETLQELLDLHRPIESEAIEVFLKNSFKDVDQKFQTELGNLLVAKRDAFIKKNMDVSSARCSDLLEDIFGPLEEEVKLGTFSKPGGYYLFLQMRQELEKKYNQAPGKGLQAEAMLKNYFDSKADVVETLLQTDQSLTEAAKEVEEERTKAEAAEAANRELEKKQKEFELMMQQKEKSYQEHVKKLTEKVKDEQKQLLAEQENIIAAKLR
;
A
#
# COMPACT_ATOMS: atom_id res chain seq x y z
N LEU A 1 11.96 -23.51 29.29
CA LEU A 1 11.74 -24.95 29.50
C LEU A 1 13.06 -25.55 29.95
N TRP A 2 13.07 -26.34 31.03
CA TRP A 2 14.27 -27.02 31.51
C TRP A 2 14.11 -28.52 31.32
N THR A 3 14.99 -29.14 30.54
CA THR A 3 15.07 -30.59 30.37
C THR A 3 16.21 -31.15 31.23
N LEU A 4 15.88 -31.98 32.22
CA LEU A 4 16.85 -32.62 33.12
C LEU A 4 17.11 -34.03 32.61
N ARG A 5 18.28 -34.25 32.02
CA ARG A 5 18.69 -35.54 31.46
C ARG A 5 19.36 -36.41 32.53
N ASP A 6 19.20 -37.73 32.40
CA ASP A 6 19.73 -38.72 33.36
C ASP A 6 19.29 -38.39 34.80
N PHE A 7 18.02 -38.02 34.98
CA PHE A 7 17.49 -37.66 36.29
C PHE A 7 17.58 -38.87 37.23
N SER A 8 18.13 -38.66 38.41
CA SER A 8 18.47 -39.75 39.35
C SER A 8 17.94 -39.52 40.76
N LEU A 9 17.08 -38.52 40.92
CA LEU A 9 16.44 -38.20 42.19
C LEU A 9 15.01 -38.70 42.14
N GLU A 10 14.48 -39.10 43.28
CA GLU A 10 13.04 -39.20 43.44
C GLU A 10 12.47 -37.78 43.41
N LEU A 11 11.35 -37.58 42.72
CA LEU A 11 10.65 -36.30 42.69
C LEU A 11 9.96 -36.06 44.04
N GLU A 12 10.76 -35.83 45.07
CA GLU A 12 10.29 -35.57 46.43
C GLU A 12 10.90 -34.30 47.00
N VAL A 13 10.07 -33.52 47.69
CA VAL A 13 10.49 -32.35 48.45
C VAL A 13 9.88 -32.44 49.85
N ASN A 14 10.74 -32.44 50.88
CA ASN A 14 10.34 -32.63 52.28
C ASN A 14 9.49 -33.90 52.51
N GLY A 15 9.85 -35.00 51.85
CA GLY A 15 9.16 -36.29 51.97
C GLY A 15 7.76 -36.34 51.33
N LYS A 16 7.45 -35.40 50.43
CA LYS A 16 6.21 -35.40 49.65
C LYS A 16 6.54 -35.51 48.16
N PRO A 17 5.81 -36.35 47.41
CA PRO A 17 5.97 -36.41 45.97
C PRO A 17 5.59 -35.07 45.34
N VAL A 18 6.35 -34.65 44.33
CA VAL A 18 6.15 -33.43 43.58
C VAL A 18 6.18 -33.72 42.08
N THR A 19 5.58 -32.84 41.28
CA THR A 19 5.75 -32.84 39.83
C THR A 19 7.14 -32.29 39.45
N SER A 20 7.57 -32.53 38.20
CA SER A 20 8.79 -31.93 37.66
C SER A 20 8.76 -30.39 37.71
N ASP A 21 7.58 -29.78 37.52
CA ASP A 21 7.38 -28.33 37.60
C ASP A 21 7.53 -27.80 39.02
N GLU A 22 6.94 -28.48 40.00
CA GLU A 22 7.10 -28.14 41.42
C GLU A 22 8.55 -28.32 41.88
N TYR A 23 9.24 -29.36 41.38
CA TYR A 23 10.68 -29.54 41.59
C TYR A 23 11.49 -28.35 41.04
N LEU A 24 11.14 -27.84 39.85
CA LEU A 24 11.77 -26.65 39.27
C LEU A 24 11.53 -25.40 40.13
N GLU A 25 10.28 -25.13 40.52
CA GLU A 25 9.97 -23.94 41.32
C GLU A 25 10.63 -24.03 42.71
N HIS A 26 10.72 -25.22 43.31
CA HIS A 26 11.50 -25.45 44.52
C HIS A 26 13.00 -25.14 44.30
N SER A 27 13.58 -25.65 43.21
CA SER A 27 14.99 -25.43 42.85
C SER A 27 15.35 -23.95 42.61
N LEU A 28 14.37 -23.15 42.21
CA LEU A 28 14.47 -21.70 42.01
C LEU A 28 14.16 -20.87 43.27
N THR A 29 13.96 -21.51 44.42
CA THR A 29 13.76 -20.82 45.71
C THR A 29 15.00 -20.02 46.09
N LEU A 30 14.79 -18.76 46.50
CA LEU A 30 15.86 -17.85 46.90
C LEU A 30 16.25 -18.07 48.36
N LYS A 31 17.52 -17.90 48.66
CA LYS A 31 18.04 -17.90 50.04
C LYS A 31 17.94 -16.50 50.63
N LYS A 32 17.59 -16.42 51.92
CA LYS A 32 17.64 -15.17 52.69
C LYS A 32 19.09 -14.83 53.03
N GLY A 33 19.47 -13.56 52.90
CA GLY A 33 20.82 -13.09 53.19
C GLY A 33 21.33 -12.12 52.11
N ALA A 34 22.30 -11.28 52.49
CA ALA A 34 22.91 -10.29 51.59
C ALA A 34 24.41 -10.53 51.36
N ASP A 35 24.96 -11.64 51.87
CA ASP A 35 26.36 -12.00 51.67
C ASP A 35 26.65 -12.39 50.22
N LYS A 36 27.94 -12.36 49.84
CA LYS A 36 28.39 -12.61 48.47
C LYS A 36 27.97 -14.00 47.95
N LYS A 37 27.99 -15.03 48.81
CA LYS A 37 27.64 -16.41 48.44
C LYS A 37 26.13 -16.52 48.20
N THR A 38 25.31 -15.90 49.04
CA THR A 38 23.86 -15.84 48.85
C THR A 38 23.49 -15.05 47.59
N LYS A 39 24.16 -13.92 47.32
CA LYS A 39 23.95 -13.16 46.07
C LYS A 39 24.27 -14.00 44.83
N SER A 40 25.45 -14.64 44.80
CA SER A 40 25.86 -15.51 43.68
C SER A 40 24.91 -16.71 43.50
N PHE A 41 24.34 -17.25 44.57
CA PHE A 41 23.32 -18.29 44.50
C PHE A 41 21.97 -17.77 43.96
N ASN A 42 21.54 -16.58 44.37
CA ASN A 42 20.24 -16.02 44.02
C ASN A 42 20.19 -15.39 42.63
N GLU A 43 21.30 -14.82 42.15
CA GLU A 43 21.35 -14.07 40.88
C GLU A 43 20.88 -14.88 39.66
N PRO A 44 21.43 -16.07 39.35
CA PRO A 44 20.94 -16.86 38.21
C PRO A 44 19.48 -17.30 38.37
N ARG A 45 19.04 -17.57 39.60
CA ARG A 45 17.63 -17.93 39.91
C ARG A 45 16.70 -16.75 39.67
N LEU A 46 17.10 -15.55 40.07
CA LEU A 46 16.39 -14.31 39.80
C LEU A 46 16.31 -14.03 38.31
N CYS A 47 17.39 -14.22 37.56
CA CYS A 47 17.39 -14.06 36.10
C CYS A 47 16.37 -15.00 35.44
N ILE A 48 16.39 -16.30 35.77
CA ILE A 48 15.42 -17.27 35.23
C ILE A 48 13.99 -16.84 35.59
N ARG A 49 13.74 -16.49 36.85
CA ARG A 49 12.40 -16.12 37.33
C ARG A 49 11.87 -14.84 36.69
N LYS A 50 12.73 -13.84 36.51
CA LYS A 50 12.35 -12.52 35.99
C LYS A 50 12.29 -12.46 34.46
N PHE A 51 13.22 -13.09 33.77
CA PHE A 51 13.29 -13.04 32.30
C PHE A 51 12.36 -14.04 31.62
N PHE A 52 12.05 -15.15 32.29
CA PHE A 52 11.18 -16.20 31.77
C PHE A 52 10.07 -16.51 32.78
N PRO A 53 8.97 -15.75 32.79
CA PRO A 53 7.89 -15.93 33.77
C PRO A 53 7.12 -17.25 33.58
N LYS A 54 6.95 -17.69 32.32
CA LYS A 54 6.40 -19.02 32.01
C LYS A 54 7.55 -20.02 31.96
N ARG A 55 7.48 -21.02 32.84
CA ARG A 55 8.51 -22.07 32.99
C ARG A 55 7.81 -23.43 33.02
N LYS A 56 8.55 -24.44 32.56
CA LYS A 56 8.10 -25.84 32.47
C LYS A 56 9.35 -26.71 32.62
N CYS A 57 9.22 -27.81 33.33
CA CYS A 57 10.29 -28.76 33.59
C CYS A 57 9.91 -30.15 33.06
N PHE A 58 10.86 -30.81 32.42
CA PHE A 58 10.76 -32.21 32.03
C PHE A 58 11.98 -32.94 32.57
N ILE A 59 11.75 -34.10 33.17
CA ILE A 59 12.80 -35.02 33.56
C ILE A 59 12.90 -36.13 32.53
N PHE A 60 14.10 -36.64 32.32
CA PHE A 60 14.37 -37.75 31.44
C PHE A 60 15.25 -38.75 32.18
N ASP A 61 14.74 -39.97 32.31
CA ASP A 61 15.51 -41.09 32.81
C ASP A 61 16.62 -41.43 31.83
N ARG A 62 17.58 -42.23 32.31
CA ARG A 62 18.68 -42.63 31.44
C ARG A 62 18.13 -43.48 30.29
N PRO A 63 18.39 -43.11 29.03
CA PRO A 63 17.68 -43.70 27.90
C PRO A 63 18.07 -45.15 27.60
N ALA A 64 19.28 -45.58 27.97
CA ALA A 64 19.76 -46.94 27.78
C ALA A 64 20.88 -47.27 28.79
N GLN A 65 21.34 -48.52 28.80
CA GLN A 65 22.48 -48.90 29.64
C GLN A 65 23.75 -48.13 29.24
N ARG A 66 24.63 -47.86 30.20
CA ARG A 66 25.86 -47.05 30.00
C ARG A 66 26.68 -47.49 28.78
N LYS A 67 26.79 -48.79 28.51
CA LYS A 67 27.58 -49.34 27.40
C LYS A 67 26.96 -49.08 26.01
N GLN A 68 25.67 -48.78 25.95
CA GLN A 68 24.92 -48.54 24.72
C GLN A 68 24.73 -47.05 24.40
N LEU A 69 25.01 -46.14 25.35
CA LEU A 69 24.82 -44.70 25.18
C LEU A 69 25.59 -44.11 23.99
N SER A 70 26.76 -44.66 23.64
CA SER A 70 27.53 -44.20 22.46
C SER A 70 26.89 -44.60 21.13
N LYS A 71 25.90 -45.49 21.14
CA LYS A 71 25.19 -46.00 19.97
C LYS A 71 23.71 -45.60 19.99
N LEU A 72 23.33 -44.64 20.83
CA LEU A 72 21.93 -44.31 21.12
C LEU A 72 21.12 -43.99 19.86
N GLU A 73 21.70 -43.28 18.89
CA GLU A 73 21.05 -42.94 17.61
C GLU A 73 20.74 -44.16 16.73
N THR A 74 21.39 -45.30 16.98
CA THR A 74 21.21 -46.54 16.20
C THR A 74 20.38 -47.59 16.93
N LEU A 75 20.08 -47.37 18.21
CA LEU A 75 19.23 -48.28 18.97
C LEU A 75 17.78 -48.15 18.51
N ARG A 76 17.06 -49.27 18.52
CA ARG A 76 15.61 -49.23 18.31
C ARG A 76 14.91 -48.77 19.60
N GLU A 77 13.71 -48.26 19.46
CA GLU A 77 12.93 -47.71 20.58
C GLU A 77 12.64 -48.77 21.64
N GLU A 78 12.47 -50.04 21.25
CA GLU A 78 12.26 -51.15 22.19
C GLU A 78 13.52 -51.51 23.01
N GLU A 79 14.68 -51.02 22.59
CA GLU A 79 15.96 -51.19 23.30
C GLU A 79 16.23 -50.04 24.29
N LEU A 80 15.36 -49.02 24.31
CA LEU A 80 15.41 -47.90 25.23
C LEU A 80 14.62 -48.18 26.51
N CYS A 81 14.91 -47.41 27.54
CA CYS A 81 14.12 -47.36 28.77
C CYS A 81 12.69 -46.89 28.44
N GLY A 82 11.70 -47.66 28.88
CA GLY A 82 10.28 -47.36 28.63
C GLY A 82 9.86 -46.02 29.20
N GLU A 83 10.26 -45.69 30.44
CA GLU A 83 9.96 -44.37 31.02
C GLU A 83 10.57 -43.23 30.21
N PHE A 84 11.80 -43.39 29.71
CA PHE A 84 12.43 -42.39 28.85
C PHE A 84 11.64 -42.17 27.55
N VAL A 85 11.16 -43.24 26.91
CA VAL A 85 10.35 -43.14 25.69
C VAL A 85 9.06 -42.38 25.96
N GLU A 86 8.34 -42.71 27.03
CA GLU A 86 7.12 -42.01 27.45
C GLU A 86 7.39 -40.52 27.75
N GLN A 87 8.47 -40.21 28.46
CA GLN A 87 8.88 -38.84 28.77
C GLN A 87 9.23 -38.02 27.52
N VAL A 88 9.88 -38.63 26.53
CA VAL A 88 10.17 -37.99 25.23
C VAL A 88 8.87 -37.74 24.46
N ALA A 89 7.94 -38.68 24.46
CA ALA A 89 6.64 -38.51 23.83
C ALA A 89 5.83 -37.38 24.47
N GLU A 90 5.78 -37.32 25.81
CA GLU A 90 5.11 -36.24 26.55
C GLU A 90 5.74 -34.89 26.26
N PHE A 91 7.08 -34.80 26.33
CA PHE A 91 7.82 -33.58 25.99
C PHE A 91 7.51 -33.11 24.57
N THR A 92 7.52 -34.02 23.61
CA THR A 92 7.28 -33.72 22.20
C THR A 92 5.85 -33.23 21.99
N SER A 93 4.88 -33.93 22.58
CA SER A 93 3.46 -33.52 22.56
C SER A 93 3.27 -32.13 23.16
N TYR A 94 3.95 -31.83 24.28
CA TYR A 94 3.91 -30.51 24.90
C TYR A 94 4.47 -29.41 23.99
N ILE A 95 5.64 -29.64 23.38
CA ILE A 95 6.26 -28.67 22.47
C ILE A 95 5.32 -28.37 21.30
N LEU A 96 4.76 -29.41 20.67
CA LEU A 96 3.88 -29.26 19.51
C LEU A 96 2.55 -28.57 19.87
N SER A 97 2.05 -28.78 21.08
CA SER A 97 0.74 -28.24 21.52
C SER A 97 0.83 -26.83 22.12
N TYR A 98 1.92 -26.50 22.82
CA TYR A 98 2.00 -25.29 23.64
C TYR A 98 3.06 -24.27 23.18
N SER A 99 3.89 -24.61 22.18
CA SER A 99 4.83 -23.63 21.62
C SER A 99 4.08 -22.61 20.77
N SER A 100 4.10 -21.36 21.20
CA SER A 100 3.53 -20.26 20.43
C SER A 100 4.41 -19.93 19.21
N VAL A 101 3.77 -19.49 18.14
CA VAL A 101 4.47 -18.89 17.00
C VAL A 101 5.33 -17.73 17.49
N LYS A 102 6.55 -17.61 16.95
CA LYS A 102 7.47 -16.53 17.34
C LYS A 102 6.89 -15.18 16.91
N THR A 103 6.77 -14.25 17.86
CA THR A 103 6.29 -12.89 17.62
C THR A 103 7.33 -11.84 18.06
N LEU A 104 7.27 -10.67 17.44
CA LEU A 104 7.91 -9.42 17.89
C LEU A 104 6.85 -8.47 18.46
N CYS A 105 7.29 -7.39 19.11
CA CYS A 105 6.40 -6.39 19.68
C CYS A 105 5.41 -5.85 18.63
N GLY A 106 4.15 -5.66 19.03
CA GLY A 106 3.07 -5.29 18.11
C GLY A 106 2.50 -6.47 17.32
N GLY A 107 2.60 -7.69 17.85
CA GLY A 107 1.95 -8.87 17.27
C GLY A 107 2.56 -9.39 15.96
N ILE A 108 3.76 -8.93 15.60
CA ILE A 108 4.38 -9.25 14.30
C ILE A 108 4.85 -10.71 14.32
N ILE A 109 4.16 -11.57 13.57
CA ILE A 109 4.52 -12.98 13.41
C ILE A 109 5.82 -13.11 12.62
N VAL A 110 6.79 -13.85 13.15
CA VAL A 110 8.07 -14.09 12.50
C VAL A 110 7.94 -15.28 11.54
N ASN A 111 8.04 -15.01 10.24
CA ASN A 111 8.13 -15.99 9.17
C ASN A 111 9.59 -16.15 8.68
N GLY A 112 9.82 -16.94 7.62
CA GLY A 112 11.16 -17.18 7.06
C GLY A 112 11.95 -15.89 6.72
N PRO A 113 11.40 -14.99 5.87
CA PRO A 113 12.05 -13.71 5.54
C PRO A 113 12.35 -12.84 6.77
N ARG A 114 11.40 -12.72 7.70
CA ARG A 114 11.59 -11.97 8.95
C ARG A 114 12.69 -12.57 9.82
N LEU A 115 12.71 -13.90 9.96
CA LEU A 115 13.76 -14.61 10.70
C LEU A 115 15.12 -14.39 10.07
N LYS A 116 15.23 -14.48 8.73
CA LYS A 116 16.47 -14.17 8.00
C LYS A 116 16.96 -12.76 8.33
N SER A 117 16.08 -11.76 8.29
CA SER A 117 16.44 -10.38 8.64
C SER A 117 16.92 -10.27 10.10
N LEU A 118 16.23 -10.89 11.06
CA LEU A 118 16.63 -10.88 12.46
C LEU A 118 18.01 -11.51 12.66
N VAL A 119 18.26 -12.67 12.03
CA VAL A 119 19.56 -13.37 12.10
C VAL A 119 20.66 -12.48 11.54
N GLN A 120 20.46 -11.88 10.36
CA GLN A 120 21.44 -10.99 9.75
C GLN A 120 21.73 -9.78 10.63
N THR A 121 20.70 -9.14 11.18
CA THR A 121 20.87 -7.97 12.07
C THR A 121 21.62 -8.33 13.34
N TYR A 122 21.24 -9.41 14.02
CA TYR A 122 21.88 -9.79 15.28
C TYR A 122 23.32 -10.30 15.08
N VAL A 123 23.56 -11.15 14.08
CA VAL A 123 24.91 -11.64 13.78
C VAL A 123 25.80 -10.50 13.31
N GLY A 124 25.27 -9.56 12.51
CA GLY A 124 25.98 -8.35 12.11
C GLY A 124 26.41 -7.49 13.30
N ALA A 125 25.51 -7.28 14.27
CA ALA A 125 25.82 -6.57 15.51
C ALA A 125 26.92 -7.27 16.32
N ILE A 126 26.83 -8.59 16.50
CA ILE A 126 27.87 -9.34 17.22
C ILE A 126 29.22 -9.23 16.49
N SER A 127 29.21 -9.40 15.17
CA SER A 127 30.43 -9.41 14.35
C SER A 127 31.13 -8.05 14.32
N ASN A 128 30.40 -6.96 14.54
CA ASN A 128 30.96 -5.60 14.60
C ASN A 128 31.29 -5.13 16.02
N GLY A 129 31.16 -6.00 17.03
CA GLY A 129 31.44 -5.67 18.44
C GLY A 129 30.31 -4.92 19.16
N SER A 130 29.16 -4.74 18.53
CA SER A 130 27.97 -4.13 19.14
C SER A 130 27.09 -5.17 19.83
N LEU A 131 26.19 -4.71 20.71
CA LEU A 131 25.19 -5.57 21.34
C LEU A 131 23.96 -5.74 20.44
N PRO A 132 23.45 -6.98 20.25
CA PRO A 132 22.16 -7.21 19.60
C PRO A 132 21.03 -6.47 20.33
N CYS A 133 20.29 -5.62 19.60
CA CYS A 133 19.16 -4.87 20.13
C CYS A 133 17.86 -5.25 19.42
N MET A 134 16.88 -5.71 20.20
CA MET A 134 15.56 -6.11 19.67
C MET A 134 14.83 -4.94 18.99
N GLU A 135 14.86 -3.76 19.61
CA GLU A 135 14.19 -2.58 19.06
C GLU A 135 14.80 -2.17 17.71
N SER A 136 16.13 -2.11 17.62
CA SER A 136 16.84 -1.82 16.38
C SER A 136 16.52 -2.85 15.30
N ALA A 137 16.45 -4.14 15.65
CA ALA A 137 16.11 -5.20 14.69
C ALA A 137 14.66 -5.06 14.16
N VAL A 138 13.70 -4.72 15.03
CA VAL A 138 12.32 -4.44 14.60
C VAL A 138 12.26 -3.21 13.69
N LEU A 139 13.04 -2.16 13.98
CA LEU A 139 13.11 -0.96 13.13
C LEU A 139 13.72 -1.25 11.76
N THR A 140 14.81 -2.02 11.69
CA THR A 140 15.40 -2.45 10.42
C THR A 140 14.41 -3.28 9.60
N LEU A 141 13.68 -4.19 10.25
CA LEU A 141 12.65 -4.99 9.58
C LEU A 141 11.51 -4.10 9.06
N ALA A 142 11.05 -3.13 9.85
CA ALA A 142 10.03 -2.16 9.45
C ALA A 142 10.46 -1.36 8.22
N GLN A 143 11.71 -0.90 8.16
CA GLN A 143 12.23 -0.18 7.00
C GLN A 143 12.16 -1.02 5.71
N ILE A 144 12.59 -2.28 5.78
CA ILE A 144 12.58 -3.20 4.63
C ILE A 144 11.14 -3.48 4.18
N GLU A 145 10.28 -3.85 5.12
CA GLU A 145 8.90 -4.24 4.78
C GLU A 145 8.04 -3.05 4.37
N ASN A 146 8.19 -1.88 4.99
CA ASN A 146 7.41 -0.69 4.62
C ASN A 146 7.81 -0.18 3.23
N SER A 147 9.11 -0.21 2.89
CA SER A 147 9.56 0.11 1.52
C SER A 147 8.96 -0.84 0.49
N ALA A 148 8.98 -2.16 0.77
CA ALA A 148 8.34 -3.15 -0.08
C ALA A 148 6.82 -2.97 -0.16
N ALA A 149 6.17 -2.55 0.94
CA ALA A 149 4.74 -2.29 1.00
C ALA A 149 4.34 -1.09 0.12
N VAL A 150 5.14 -0.01 0.10
CA VAL A 150 4.93 1.12 -0.82
C VAL A 150 4.98 0.65 -2.27
N GLN A 151 6.02 -0.10 -2.65
CA GLN A 151 6.16 -0.61 -4.02
C GLN A 151 5.01 -1.54 -4.41
N LYS A 152 4.58 -2.42 -3.50
CA LYS A 152 3.45 -3.32 -3.71
C LYS A 152 2.13 -2.55 -3.90
N ALA A 153 1.91 -1.49 -3.12
CA ALA A 153 0.72 -0.65 -3.25
C ALA A 153 0.70 0.12 -4.58
N ILE A 154 1.83 0.69 -5.01
CA ILE A 154 1.93 1.37 -6.31
C ILE A 154 1.75 0.40 -7.47
N THR A 155 2.35 -0.79 -7.39
CA THR A 155 2.17 -1.83 -8.43
C THR A 155 0.70 -2.21 -8.56
N HIS A 156 0.02 -2.47 -7.43
CA HIS A 156 -1.42 -2.75 -7.40
C HIS A 156 -2.23 -1.60 -8.01
N TYR A 157 -1.94 -0.36 -7.64
CA TYR A 157 -2.60 0.82 -8.20
C TYR A 157 -2.45 0.87 -9.73
N GLU A 158 -1.24 0.73 -10.25
CA GLU A 158 -0.98 0.81 -11.69
C GLU A 158 -1.64 -0.33 -12.48
N GLU A 159 -1.59 -1.56 -11.97
CA GLU A 159 -2.26 -2.69 -12.59
C GLU A 159 -3.77 -2.46 -12.68
N GLN A 160 -4.39 -2.02 -11.58
CA GLN A 160 -5.82 -1.78 -11.52
C GLN A 160 -6.24 -0.59 -12.41
N MET A 161 -5.47 0.51 -12.42
CA MET A 161 -5.73 1.66 -13.29
C MET A 161 -5.65 1.27 -14.76
N ASN A 162 -4.64 0.49 -15.16
CA ASN A 162 -4.48 0.05 -16.55
C ASN A 162 -5.54 -0.98 -16.99
N GLN A 163 -6.04 -1.81 -16.08
CA GLN A 163 -7.05 -2.82 -16.40
C GLN A 163 -8.47 -2.26 -16.43
N LYS A 164 -8.81 -1.35 -15.50
CA LYS A 164 -10.20 -0.90 -15.29
C LYS A 164 -10.55 0.37 -16.06
N ILE A 165 -9.57 1.16 -16.51
CA ILE A 165 -9.83 2.44 -17.16
C ILE A 165 -9.65 2.30 -18.68
N GLN A 166 -10.75 2.46 -19.39
CA GLN A 166 -10.73 2.64 -20.84
C GLN A 166 -10.52 4.11 -21.17
N MET A 167 -9.50 4.42 -21.98
CA MET A 167 -9.19 5.77 -22.41
C MET A 167 -9.63 6.01 -23.87
N PRO A 168 -10.06 7.23 -24.23
CA PRO A 168 -10.26 8.35 -23.32
C PRO A 168 -11.58 8.22 -22.53
N THR A 169 -11.61 8.66 -21.27
CA THR A 169 -12.86 8.83 -20.52
C THR A 169 -13.64 10.03 -21.05
N GLU A 170 -14.98 10.00 -20.96
CA GLU A 170 -15.83 11.10 -21.45
C GLU A 170 -15.64 12.37 -20.61
N THR A 171 -15.46 12.21 -19.30
CA THR A 171 -15.28 13.34 -18.38
C THR A 171 -14.15 13.11 -17.39
N LEU A 172 -13.68 14.20 -16.77
CA LEU A 172 -12.68 14.13 -15.70
C LEU A 172 -13.31 13.47 -14.46
N GLN A 173 -14.58 13.74 -14.20
CA GLN A 173 -15.34 13.13 -13.11
C GLN A 173 -15.34 11.60 -13.22
N GLU A 174 -15.63 11.05 -14.40
CA GLU A 174 -15.60 9.61 -14.65
C GLU A 174 -14.22 9.00 -14.33
N LEU A 175 -13.14 9.63 -14.79
CA LEU A 175 -11.78 9.17 -14.50
C LEU A 175 -11.49 9.17 -12.99
N LEU A 176 -11.90 10.22 -12.28
CA LEU A 176 -11.66 10.36 -10.84
C LEU A 176 -12.53 9.42 -10.00
N ASP A 177 -13.74 9.11 -10.46
CA ASP A 177 -14.64 8.15 -9.81
C ASP A 177 -14.14 6.71 -9.95
N LEU A 178 -13.53 6.36 -11.10
CA LEU A 178 -12.83 5.08 -11.28
C LEU A 178 -11.54 5.01 -10.46
N HIS A 179 -10.81 6.12 -10.38
CA HIS A 179 -9.55 6.23 -9.62
C HIS A 179 -9.72 6.01 -8.12
N ARG A 180 -10.73 6.65 -7.49
CA ARG A 180 -10.88 6.65 -6.02
C ARG A 180 -10.87 5.24 -5.39
N PRO A 181 -11.70 4.27 -5.83
CA PRO A 181 -11.67 2.93 -5.25
C PRO A 181 -10.31 2.24 -5.46
N ILE A 182 -9.61 2.50 -6.56
CA ILE A 182 -8.30 1.91 -6.83
C ILE A 182 -7.22 2.47 -5.89
N GLU A 183 -7.23 3.79 -5.67
CA GLU A 183 -6.39 4.46 -4.67
C GLU A 183 -6.66 3.90 -3.26
N SER A 184 -7.95 3.77 -2.92
CA SER A 184 -8.42 3.20 -1.66
C SER A 184 -7.91 1.77 -1.43
N GLU A 185 -8.00 0.90 -2.45
CA GLU A 185 -7.45 -0.46 -2.45
C GLU A 185 -5.91 -0.46 -2.25
N ALA A 186 -5.19 0.43 -2.95
CA ALA A 186 -3.73 0.53 -2.84
C ALA A 186 -3.28 0.93 -1.42
N ILE A 187 -4.00 1.87 -0.78
CA ILE A 187 -3.76 2.24 0.62
C ILE A 187 -3.98 1.03 1.55
N GLU A 188 -5.02 0.23 1.33
CA GLU A 188 -5.26 -0.99 2.12
C GLU A 188 -4.14 -2.03 1.94
N VAL A 189 -3.66 -2.21 0.71
CA VAL A 189 -2.50 -3.06 0.42
C VAL A 189 -1.30 -2.58 1.22
N PHE A 190 -1.01 -1.29 1.25
CA PHE A 190 0.08 -0.76 2.07
C PHE A 190 -0.15 -1.04 3.56
N LEU A 191 -1.31 -0.67 4.10
CA LEU A 191 -1.61 -0.79 5.54
C LEU A 191 -1.56 -2.24 6.03
N LYS A 192 -1.93 -3.22 5.20
CA LYS A 192 -1.85 -4.65 5.51
C LYS A 192 -0.40 -5.18 5.55
N ASN A 193 0.50 -4.57 4.79
CA ASN A 193 1.88 -5.05 4.61
C ASN A 193 2.92 -4.16 5.31
N SER A 194 2.53 -3.05 5.94
CA SER A 194 3.41 -2.16 6.70
C SER A 194 3.23 -2.30 8.21
N PHE A 195 4.22 -1.90 8.99
CA PHE A 195 4.13 -1.77 10.45
C PHE A 195 5.21 -0.81 10.96
N LYS A 196 5.00 -0.21 12.14
CA LYS A 196 5.98 0.70 12.79
C LYS A 196 6.53 1.78 11.84
N ASP A 197 5.66 2.42 11.06
CA ASP A 197 6.01 3.54 10.18
C ASP A 197 6.20 4.82 11.00
N VAL A 198 7.40 4.96 11.56
CA VAL A 198 7.77 6.10 12.42
C VAL A 198 7.65 7.41 11.62
N ASP A 199 6.93 8.38 12.19
CA ASP A 199 6.60 9.66 11.58
C ASP A 199 5.80 9.57 10.26
N GLN A 200 5.19 8.42 9.95
CA GLN A 200 4.40 8.21 8.73
C GLN A 200 5.19 8.50 7.44
N LYS A 201 6.50 8.18 7.43
CA LYS A 201 7.40 8.50 6.32
C LYS A 201 7.02 7.73 5.06
N PHE A 202 6.83 6.42 5.19
CA PHE A 202 6.48 5.56 4.04
C PHE A 202 5.05 5.82 3.57
N GLN A 203 4.17 6.15 4.50
CA GLN A 203 2.81 6.54 4.18
C GLN A 203 2.74 7.88 3.40
N THR A 204 3.54 8.87 3.80
CA THR A 204 3.66 10.15 3.08
C THR A 204 4.28 9.94 1.69
N GLU A 205 5.30 9.09 1.60
CA GLU A 205 5.91 8.68 0.33
C GLU A 205 4.87 8.05 -0.60
N LEU A 206 4.07 7.10 -0.11
CA LEU A 206 2.98 6.49 -0.86
C LEU A 206 1.98 7.54 -1.37
N GLY A 207 1.55 8.46 -0.51
CA GLY A 207 0.61 9.52 -0.89
C GLY A 207 1.15 10.39 -2.04
N ASN A 208 2.41 10.79 -1.96
CA ASN A 208 3.06 11.57 -3.02
C ASN A 208 3.15 10.80 -4.34
N LEU A 209 3.49 9.50 -4.27
CA LEU A 209 3.56 8.63 -5.45
C LEU A 209 2.19 8.44 -6.10
N LEU A 210 1.13 8.22 -5.30
CA LEU A 210 -0.24 8.08 -5.81
C LEU A 210 -0.72 9.36 -6.51
N VAL A 211 -0.43 10.53 -5.94
CA VAL A 211 -0.72 11.83 -6.59
C VAL A 211 0.01 11.95 -7.93
N ALA A 212 1.32 11.66 -7.96
CA ALA A 212 2.11 11.72 -9.19
C ALA A 212 1.60 10.74 -10.26
N LYS A 213 1.21 9.53 -9.86
CA LYS A 213 0.64 8.53 -10.78
C LYS A 213 -0.72 8.97 -11.31
N ARG A 214 -1.61 9.50 -10.46
CA ARG A 214 -2.90 10.06 -10.88
C ARG A 214 -2.70 11.14 -11.95
N ASP A 215 -1.79 12.09 -11.70
CA ASP A 215 -1.54 13.20 -12.62
C ASP A 215 -0.99 12.69 -13.96
N ALA A 216 -0.15 11.65 -13.94
CA ALA A 216 0.30 10.97 -15.15
C ALA A 216 -0.83 10.27 -15.91
N PHE A 217 -1.79 9.63 -15.21
CA PHE A 217 -2.97 9.03 -15.84
C PHE A 217 -3.91 10.08 -16.44
N ILE A 218 -4.11 11.22 -15.77
CA ILE A 218 -4.88 12.35 -16.31
C ILE A 218 -4.22 12.85 -17.60
N LYS A 219 -2.91 13.08 -17.58
CA LYS A 219 -2.17 13.50 -18.78
C LYS A 219 -2.31 12.50 -19.92
N LYS A 220 -2.10 11.21 -19.64
CA LYS A 220 -2.26 10.14 -20.64
C LYS A 220 -3.68 10.12 -21.23
N ASN A 221 -4.71 10.33 -20.41
CA ASN A 221 -6.09 10.41 -20.86
C ASN A 221 -6.33 11.62 -21.78
N MET A 222 -5.73 12.77 -21.46
CA MET A 222 -5.76 13.96 -22.32
C MET A 222 -5.05 13.70 -23.65
N ASP A 223 -3.87 13.08 -23.65
CA ASP A 223 -3.12 12.78 -24.88
C ASP A 223 -3.92 11.85 -25.82
N VAL A 224 -4.56 10.80 -25.27
CA VAL A 224 -5.42 9.88 -26.04
C VAL A 224 -6.67 10.61 -26.56
N SER A 225 -7.25 11.48 -25.75
CA SER A 225 -8.40 12.31 -26.13
C SER A 225 -8.04 13.28 -27.27
N SER A 226 -6.89 13.95 -27.20
CA SER A 226 -6.37 14.82 -28.27
C SER A 226 -6.19 14.05 -29.57
N ALA A 227 -5.54 12.89 -29.55
CA ALA A 227 -5.33 12.07 -30.75
C ALA A 227 -6.67 11.68 -31.39
N ARG A 228 -7.63 11.21 -30.59
CA ARG A 228 -8.97 10.84 -31.08
C ARG A 228 -9.73 12.03 -31.68
N CYS A 229 -9.62 13.21 -31.07
CA CYS A 229 -10.25 14.42 -31.58
C CYS A 229 -9.60 14.90 -32.89
N SER A 230 -8.27 14.81 -33.01
CA SER A 230 -7.57 15.12 -34.27
C SER A 230 -8.09 14.26 -35.42
N ASP A 231 -8.17 12.94 -35.23
CA ASP A 231 -8.68 12.01 -36.25
C ASP A 231 -10.12 12.38 -36.65
N LEU A 232 -10.97 12.67 -35.67
CA LEU A 232 -12.36 13.07 -35.92
C LEU A 232 -12.47 14.41 -36.65
N LEU A 233 -11.60 15.38 -36.34
CA LEU A 233 -11.59 16.68 -37.02
C LEU A 233 -11.18 16.51 -38.48
N GLU A 234 -10.16 15.70 -38.76
CA GLU A 234 -9.74 15.37 -40.13
C GLU A 234 -10.85 14.66 -40.91
N ASP A 235 -11.47 13.63 -40.31
CA ASP A 235 -12.55 12.87 -40.94
C ASP A 235 -13.81 13.71 -41.22
N ILE A 236 -14.16 14.62 -40.30
CA ILE A 236 -15.40 15.40 -40.37
C ILE A 236 -15.22 16.65 -41.22
N PHE A 237 -14.12 17.39 -41.03
CA PHE A 237 -13.91 18.68 -41.66
C PHE A 237 -12.96 18.64 -42.86
N GLY A 238 -12.17 17.58 -43.06
CA GLY A 238 -11.29 17.43 -44.22
C GLY A 238 -11.98 17.65 -45.56
N PRO A 239 -13.19 17.09 -45.81
CA PRO A 239 -13.93 17.37 -47.04
C PRO A 239 -14.29 18.85 -47.23
N LEU A 240 -14.66 19.55 -46.14
CA LEU A 240 -14.95 20.99 -46.19
C LEU A 240 -13.68 21.79 -46.55
N GLU A 241 -12.52 21.40 -46.03
CA GLU A 241 -11.24 22.05 -46.38
C GLU A 241 -10.91 21.91 -47.87
N GLU A 242 -11.16 20.74 -48.46
CA GLU A 242 -10.94 20.52 -49.89
C GLU A 242 -11.93 21.34 -50.74
N GLU A 243 -13.20 21.45 -50.35
CA GLU A 243 -14.17 22.30 -51.03
C GLU A 243 -13.79 23.79 -50.97
N VAL A 244 -13.23 24.25 -49.85
CA VAL A 244 -12.68 25.61 -49.73
C VAL A 244 -11.51 25.81 -50.69
N LYS A 245 -10.55 24.87 -50.74
CA LYS A 245 -9.39 24.95 -51.66
C LYS A 245 -9.81 24.96 -53.13
N LEU A 246 -10.88 24.27 -53.49
CA LEU A 246 -11.45 24.25 -54.84
C LEU A 246 -12.21 25.54 -55.19
N GLY A 247 -12.34 26.49 -54.25
CA GLY A 247 -13.03 27.76 -54.47
C GLY A 247 -14.56 27.62 -54.52
N THR A 248 -15.13 26.53 -53.97
CA THR A 248 -16.58 26.28 -53.98
C THR A 248 -17.36 27.42 -53.34
N PHE A 249 -16.80 28.03 -52.28
CA PHE A 249 -17.38 29.12 -51.51
C PHE A 249 -16.97 30.52 -52.00
N SER A 250 -16.11 30.65 -53.01
CA SER A 250 -15.66 31.95 -53.56
C SER A 250 -16.63 32.51 -54.60
N LYS A 251 -17.93 32.42 -54.33
CA LYS A 251 -19.04 32.88 -55.20
C LYS A 251 -19.99 33.76 -54.37
N PRO A 252 -20.80 34.64 -55.00
CA PRO A 252 -21.78 35.44 -54.27
C PRO A 252 -22.70 34.57 -53.39
N GLY A 253 -22.75 34.85 -52.09
CA GLY A 253 -23.51 34.10 -51.07
C GLY A 253 -22.78 32.90 -50.49
N GLY A 254 -21.53 32.66 -50.89
CA GLY A 254 -20.72 31.52 -50.45
C GLY A 254 -20.33 31.57 -48.97
N TYR A 255 -20.25 32.76 -48.36
CA TYR A 255 -19.94 32.91 -46.94
C TYR A 255 -21.00 32.23 -46.05
N TYR A 256 -22.29 32.53 -46.27
CA TYR A 256 -23.36 31.92 -45.49
C TYR A 256 -23.52 30.41 -45.75
N LEU A 257 -23.26 29.96 -46.98
CA LEU A 257 -23.24 28.54 -47.31
C LEU A 257 -22.14 27.81 -46.54
N PHE A 258 -20.94 28.39 -46.47
CA PHE A 258 -19.83 27.86 -45.67
C PHE A 258 -20.19 27.78 -44.19
N LEU A 259 -20.79 28.84 -43.62
CA LEU A 259 -21.20 28.86 -42.21
C LEU A 259 -22.24 27.78 -41.89
N GLN A 260 -23.22 27.57 -42.78
CA GLN A 260 -24.22 26.52 -42.59
C GLN A 260 -23.56 25.13 -42.58
N MET A 261 -22.72 24.84 -43.56
CA MET A 261 -22.01 23.56 -43.62
C MET A 261 -21.10 23.36 -42.40
N ARG A 262 -20.37 24.40 -41.98
CA ARG A 262 -19.55 24.39 -40.76
C ARG A 262 -20.38 24.04 -39.52
N GLN A 263 -21.56 24.66 -39.34
CA GLN A 263 -22.44 24.38 -38.22
C GLN A 263 -22.99 22.93 -38.23
N GLU A 264 -23.29 22.38 -39.39
CA GLU A 264 -23.73 20.98 -39.52
C GLU A 264 -22.60 20.00 -39.15
N LEU A 265 -21.38 20.27 -39.59
CA LEU A 265 -20.20 19.47 -39.25
C LEU A 265 -19.82 19.61 -37.77
N GLU A 266 -19.96 20.80 -37.18
CA GLU A 266 -19.78 21.03 -35.76
C GLU A 266 -20.76 20.19 -34.93
N LYS A 267 -22.05 20.15 -35.32
CA LYS A 267 -23.04 19.27 -34.67
C LYS A 267 -22.64 17.81 -34.78
N LYS A 268 -22.15 17.38 -35.94
CA LYS A 268 -21.67 16.00 -36.16
C LYS A 268 -20.49 15.67 -35.24
N TYR A 269 -19.52 16.57 -35.10
CA TYR A 269 -18.39 16.41 -34.18
C TYR A 269 -18.87 16.34 -32.72
N ASN A 270 -19.75 17.25 -32.31
CA ASN A 270 -20.29 17.30 -30.95
C ASN A 270 -21.07 16.03 -30.58
N GLN A 271 -21.73 15.39 -31.55
CA GLN A 271 -22.46 14.13 -31.38
C GLN A 271 -21.57 12.87 -31.40
N ALA A 272 -20.32 12.96 -31.85
CA ALA A 272 -19.43 11.79 -31.90
C ALA A 272 -19.05 11.30 -30.48
N PRO A 273 -19.17 10.00 -30.16
CA PRO A 273 -18.79 9.47 -28.85
C PRO A 273 -17.27 9.31 -28.70
N GLY A 274 -16.79 9.20 -27.46
CA GLY A 274 -15.41 8.83 -27.14
C GLY A 274 -14.39 9.92 -27.42
N LYS A 275 -14.79 11.20 -27.43
CA LYS A 275 -13.86 12.32 -27.65
C LYS A 275 -13.01 12.59 -26.42
N GLY A 276 -13.63 12.51 -25.24
CA GLY A 276 -13.02 12.78 -23.94
C GLY A 276 -12.68 14.25 -23.68
N LEU A 277 -11.77 14.46 -22.73
CA LEU A 277 -11.47 15.75 -22.10
C LEU A 277 -11.11 16.88 -23.07
N GLN A 278 -10.46 16.56 -24.18
CA GLN A 278 -9.89 17.52 -25.14
C GLN A 278 -10.87 17.93 -26.24
N ALA A 279 -12.10 17.41 -26.26
CA ALA A 279 -13.08 17.63 -27.33
C ALA A 279 -13.26 19.11 -27.72
N GLU A 280 -13.55 19.96 -26.74
CA GLU A 280 -13.83 21.39 -26.97
C GLU A 280 -12.55 22.17 -27.30
N ALA A 281 -11.44 21.88 -26.61
CA ALA A 281 -10.17 22.56 -26.83
C ALA A 281 -9.62 22.28 -28.24
N MET A 282 -9.72 21.03 -28.70
CA MET A 282 -9.29 20.63 -30.04
C MET A 282 -10.15 21.27 -31.13
N LEU A 283 -11.47 21.30 -30.95
CA LEU A 283 -12.39 21.95 -31.89
C LEU A 283 -12.13 23.47 -31.97
N LYS A 284 -11.94 24.11 -30.82
CA LYS A 284 -11.60 25.54 -30.76
C LYS A 284 -10.27 25.82 -31.47
N ASN A 285 -9.21 25.09 -31.15
CA ASN A 285 -7.90 25.25 -31.78
C ASN A 285 -7.99 25.03 -33.30
N TYR A 286 -8.80 24.07 -33.74
CA TYR A 286 -9.08 23.85 -35.14
C TYR A 286 -9.73 25.08 -35.79
N PHE A 287 -10.82 25.61 -35.22
CA PHE A 287 -11.48 26.80 -35.77
C PHE A 287 -10.59 28.06 -35.74
N ASP A 288 -9.83 28.27 -34.66
CA ASP A 288 -8.86 29.35 -34.54
C ASP A 288 -7.82 29.27 -35.67
N SER A 289 -7.35 28.06 -36.02
CA SER A 289 -6.41 27.84 -37.14
C SER A 289 -6.99 28.14 -38.53
N LYS A 290 -8.33 28.23 -38.64
CA LYS A 290 -9.04 28.53 -39.90
C LYS A 290 -9.62 29.95 -39.92
N ALA A 291 -9.35 30.79 -38.92
CA ALA A 291 -9.92 32.13 -38.80
C ALA A 291 -9.68 32.99 -40.06
N ASP A 292 -8.44 33.04 -40.56
CA ASP A 292 -8.06 33.82 -41.76
C ASP A 292 -8.84 33.39 -43.02
N VAL A 293 -9.17 32.10 -43.13
CA VAL A 293 -9.95 31.56 -44.26
C VAL A 293 -11.39 32.09 -44.19
N VAL A 294 -11.98 32.09 -42.99
CA VAL A 294 -13.34 32.60 -42.76
C VAL A 294 -13.39 34.11 -43.00
N GLU A 295 -12.39 34.85 -42.54
CA GLU A 295 -12.26 36.30 -42.78
C GLU A 295 -12.13 36.59 -44.28
N THR A 296 -11.29 35.84 -45.00
CA THR A 296 -11.13 35.99 -46.45
C THR A 296 -12.45 35.73 -47.19
N LEU A 297 -13.19 34.69 -46.82
CA LEU A 297 -14.50 34.39 -47.41
C LEU A 297 -15.53 35.50 -47.13
N LEU A 298 -15.52 36.08 -45.92
CA LEU A 298 -16.39 37.21 -45.57
C LEU A 298 -16.09 38.44 -46.42
N GLN A 299 -14.81 38.79 -46.57
CA GLN A 299 -14.39 39.99 -47.29
C GLN A 299 -14.59 39.87 -48.80
N THR A 300 -14.45 38.67 -49.35
CA THR A 300 -14.57 38.41 -50.81
C THR A 300 -16.00 38.18 -51.28
N ASP A 301 -16.97 37.98 -50.40
CA ASP A 301 -18.37 37.77 -50.77
C ASP A 301 -19.05 39.09 -51.21
N GLN A 302 -19.27 39.21 -52.52
CA GLN A 302 -19.87 40.39 -53.16
C GLN A 302 -21.38 40.52 -52.92
N SER A 303 -22.03 39.50 -52.36
CA SER A 303 -23.46 39.56 -52.03
C SER A 303 -23.75 40.31 -50.72
N LEU A 304 -22.73 40.54 -49.90
CA LEU A 304 -22.81 41.21 -48.61
C LEU A 304 -22.48 42.70 -48.75
N THR A 305 -23.25 43.55 -48.07
CA THR A 305 -22.92 44.97 -47.91
C THR A 305 -21.82 45.13 -46.86
N GLU A 306 -21.06 46.23 -46.91
CA GLU A 306 -20.03 46.52 -45.89
C GLU A 306 -20.62 46.55 -44.47
N ALA A 307 -21.82 47.12 -44.30
CA ALA A 307 -22.53 47.09 -43.03
C ALA A 307 -22.89 45.67 -42.56
N ALA A 308 -23.21 44.75 -43.48
CA ALA A 308 -23.48 43.35 -43.14
C ALA A 308 -22.19 42.60 -42.74
N LYS A 309 -21.05 42.92 -43.36
CA LYS A 309 -19.74 42.38 -43.00
C LYS A 309 -19.31 42.83 -41.60
N GLU A 310 -19.45 44.13 -41.28
CA GLU A 310 -19.16 44.66 -39.94
C GLU A 310 -20.00 43.98 -38.85
N VAL A 311 -21.29 43.75 -39.10
CA VAL A 311 -22.17 43.03 -38.16
C VAL A 311 -21.68 41.60 -37.91
N GLU A 312 -21.18 40.94 -38.94
CA GLU A 312 -20.69 39.57 -38.86
C GLU A 312 -19.34 39.45 -38.13
N GLU A 313 -18.45 40.43 -38.33
CA GLU A 313 -17.21 40.53 -37.57
C GLU A 313 -17.49 40.73 -36.08
N GLU A 314 -18.42 41.63 -35.72
CA GLU A 314 -18.82 41.83 -34.34
C GLU A 314 -19.50 40.59 -33.74
N ARG A 315 -20.31 39.87 -34.52
CA ARG A 315 -20.88 38.58 -34.11
C ARG A 315 -19.79 37.56 -33.80
N THR A 316 -18.78 37.43 -34.67
CA THR A 316 -17.66 36.50 -34.48
C THR A 316 -16.85 36.84 -33.24
N LYS A 317 -16.61 38.13 -32.97
CA LYS A 317 -15.95 38.59 -31.73
C LYS A 317 -16.79 38.24 -30.48
N ALA A 318 -18.10 38.41 -30.55
CA ALA A 318 -18.99 38.06 -29.44
C ALA A 318 -19.00 36.54 -29.17
N GLU A 319 -19.08 35.71 -30.21
CA GLU A 319 -19.00 34.24 -30.11
C GLU A 319 -17.67 33.78 -29.51
N ALA A 320 -16.55 34.38 -29.94
CA ALA A 320 -15.22 34.09 -29.39
C ALA A 320 -15.10 34.46 -27.91
N ALA A 321 -15.67 35.60 -27.50
CA ALA A 321 -15.70 36.01 -26.09
C ALA A 321 -16.56 35.07 -25.23
N GLU A 322 -17.71 34.63 -25.74
CA GLU A 322 -18.56 33.64 -25.06
C GLU A 322 -17.88 32.27 -24.94
N ALA A 323 -17.17 31.82 -25.98
CA ALA A 323 -16.39 30.59 -25.95
C ALA A 323 -15.25 30.66 -24.92
N ALA A 324 -14.54 31.80 -24.84
CA ALA A 324 -13.49 32.02 -23.85
C ALA A 324 -14.04 31.99 -22.40
N ASN A 325 -15.22 32.58 -22.16
CA ASN A 325 -15.89 32.50 -20.86
C ASN A 325 -16.27 31.06 -20.50
N ARG A 326 -16.82 30.29 -21.45
CA ARG A 326 -17.15 28.86 -21.24
C ARG A 326 -15.91 28.02 -20.91
N GLU A 327 -14.79 28.27 -21.59
CA GLU A 327 -13.51 27.60 -21.30
C GLU A 327 -13.00 27.91 -19.89
N LEU A 328 -13.11 29.16 -19.47
CA LEU A 328 -12.72 29.58 -18.12
C LEU A 328 -13.58 28.90 -17.04
N GLU A 329 -14.90 28.86 -17.23
CA GLU A 329 -15.82 28.15 -16.33
C GLU A 329 -15.50 26.65 -16.25
N LYS A 330 -15.15 26.01 -17.38
CA LYS A 330 -14.77 24.60 -17.39
C LYS A 330 -13.47 24.35 -16.63
N LYS A 331 -12.44 25.18 -16.85
CA LYS A 331 -11.17 25.11 -16.11
C LYS A 331 -11.38 25.30 -14.60
N GLN A 332 -12.28 26.22 -14.22
CA GLN A 332 -12.66 26.40 -12.81
C GLN A 332 -13.33 25.14 -12.23
N LYS A 333 -14.30 24.55 -12.94
CA LYS A 333 -14.96 23.30 -12.53
C LYS A 333 -13.98 22.13 -12.40
N GLU A 334 -13.06 21.99 -13.34
CA GLU A 334 -12.00 20.95 -13.29
C GLU A 334 -11.06 21.16 -12.10
N PHE A 335 -10.67 22.41 -11.82
CA PHE A 335 -9.84 22.73 -10.65
C PHE A 335 -10.57 22.44 -9.33
N GLU A 336 -11.84 22.84 -9.20
CA GLU A 336 -12.67 22.54 -8.04
C GLU A 336 -12.80 21.04 -7.82
N LEU A 337 -13.05 20.28 -8.90
CA LEU A 337 -13.16 18.83 -8.86
C LEU A 337 -11.85 18.17 -8.37
N MET A 338 -10.70 18.62 -8.87
CA MET A 338 -9.40 18.14 -8.43
C MET A 338 -9.14 18.44 -6.95
N MET A 339 -9.55 19.61 -6.46
CA MET A 339 -9.45 19.99 -5.06
C MET A 339 -10.35 19.12 -4.17
N GLN A 340 -11.59 18.89 -4.58
CA GLN A 340 -12.51 17.98 -3.86
C GLN A 340 -11.97 16.55 -3.81
N GLN A 341 -11.40 16.06 -4.90
CA GLN A 341 -10.82 14.72 -4.94
C GLN A 341 -9.60 14.61 -4.02
N LYS A 342 -8.73 15.63 -4.00
CA LYS A 342 -7.57 15.69 -3.09
C LYS A 342 -8.02 15.65 -1.63
N GLU A 343 -9.04 16.41 -1.28
CA GLU A 343 -9.58 16.42 0.09
C GLU A 343 -10.18 15.06 0.47
N LYS A 344 -10.97 14.44 -0.41
CA LYS A 344 -11.56 13.13 -0.16
C LYS A 344 -10.51 12.03 0.00
N SER A 345 -9.49 12.00 -0.85
CA SER A 345 -8.35 11.08 -0.74
C SER A 345 -7.63 11.27 0.60
N TYR A 346 -7.35 12.52 0.98
CA TYR A 346 -6.71 12.84 2.26
C TYR A 346 -7.54 12.36 3.46
N GLN A 347 -8.85 12.63 3.48
CA GLN A 347 -9.74 12.21 4.56
C GLN A 347 -9.81 10.67 4.68
N GLU A 348 -9.91 9.97 3.56
CA GLU A 348 -9.93 8.51 3.54
C GLU A 348 -8.61 7.92 4.06
N HIS A 349 -7.49 8.51 3.65
CA HIS A 349 -6.17 8.10 4.10
C HIS A 349 -6.00 8.29 5.61
N VAL A 350 -6.41 9.45 6.15
CA VAL A 350 -6.40 9.74 7.59
C VAL A 350 -7.30 8.78 8.36
N LYS A 351 -8.48 8.46 7.82
CA LYS A 351 -9.42 7.51 8.44
C LYS A 351 -8.80 6.13 8.58
N LYS A 352 -8.29 5.55 7.48
CA LYS A 352 -7.69 4.20 7.49
C LYS A 352 -6.45 4.13 8.36
N LEU A 353 -5.64 5.19 8.38
CA LEU A 353 -4.52 5.30 9.30
C LEU A 353 -4.96 5.30 10.77
N THR A 354 -5.98 6.09 11.09
CA THR A 354 -6.49 6.20 12.45
C THR A 354 -7.03 4.86 12.94
N GLU A 355 -7.68 4.10 12.07
CA GLU A 355 -8.10 2.72 12.36
C GLU A 355 -6.90 1.80 12.64
N LYS A 356 -5.88 1.82 11.79
CA LYS A 356 -4.66 1.03 11.99
C LYS A 356 -3.95 1.37 13.30
N VAL A 357 -3.74 2.65 13.60
CA VAL A 357 -3.08 3.09 14.84
C VAL A 357 -3.87 2.64 16.08
N LYS A 358 -5.20 2.71 16.03
CA LYS A 358 -6.06 2.22 17.13
C LYS A 358 -5.89 0.72 17.35
N ASP A 359 -5.80 -0.06 16.28
CA ASP A 359 -5.64 -1.51 16.40
C ASP A 359 -4.24 -1.89 16.89
N GLU A 360 -3.19 -1.21 16.42
CA GLU A 360 -1.82 -1.37 16.95
C GLU A 360 -1.73 -0.99 18.43
N GLN A 361 -2.41 0.10 18.86
CA GLN A 361 -2.48 0.49 20.27
C GLN A 361 -3.17 -0.56 21.14
N LYS A 362 -4.29 -1.12 20.69
CA LYS A 362 -4.98 -2.21 21.42
C LYS A 362 -4.10 -3.44 21.58
N GLN A 363 -3.39 -3.82 20.52
CA GLN A 363 -2.45 -4.96 20.58
C GLN A 363 -1.31 -4.70 21.56
N LEU A 364 -0.75 -3.48 21.56
CA LEU A 364 0.32 -3.11 22.48
C LEU A 364 -0.16 -3.13 23.93
N LEU A 365 -1.36 -2.62 24.22
CA LEU A 365 -1.95 -2.66 25.56
C LEU A 365 -2.15 -4.11 26.03
N ALA A 366 -2.70 -4.99 25.17
CA ALA A 366 -2.85 -6.40 25.50
C ALA A 366 -1.50 -7.10 25.75
N GLU A 367 -0.45 -6.76 24.99
CA GLU A 367 0.91 -7.26 25.22
C GLU A 367 1.45 -6.79 26.58
N GLN A 368 1.26 -5.52 26.94
CA GLN A 368 1.67 -4.96 28.22
C GLN A 368 0.93 -5.58 29.40
N GLU A 369 -0.39 -5.76 29.30
CA GLU A 369 -1.20 -6.41 30.33
C GLU A 369 -0.74 -7.85 30.57
N ASN A 370 -0.46 -8.61 29.51
CA ASN A 370 0.08 -9.96 29.60
C ASN A 370 1.46 -9.98 30.28
N ILE A 371 2.34 -9.03 29.97
CA ILE A 371 3.66 -8.90 30.62
C ILE A 371 3.50 -8.56 32.10
N ILE A 372 2.59 -7.65 32.45
CA ILE A 372 2.33 -7.27 33.85
C ILE A 372 1.78 -8.47 34.63
N ALA A 373 0.79 -9.16 34.08
CA ALA A 373 0.21 -10.36 34.70
C ALA A 373 1.28 -11.46 34.90
N ALA A 374 2.21 -11.61 33.96
CA ALA A 374 3.30 -12.56 34.06
C ALA A 374 4.38 -12.16 35.09
N LYS A 375 4.56 -10.85 35.36
CA LYS A 375 5.49 -10.34 36.38
C LYS A 375 4.91 -10.34 37.79
N LEU A 376 3.58 -10.28 37.93
CA LEU A 376 2.89 -10.32 39.22
C LEU A 376 2.71 -11.73 39.78
N ARG A 377 2.82 -12.77 38.93
CA ARG A 377 2.93 -14.18 39.33
C ARG A 377 4.37 -14.49 39.76
#